data_AF-A0A257K481-F1
#
_entry.id   AF-A0A257K481-F1
#
_cell.length_a   1.000
_cell.length_b   1.000
_cell.length_c   1.000
_cell.angle_alpha   90.00
_cell.angle_beta   90.00
_cell.angle_gamma   90.00
#
_symmetry.space_group_name_H-M   'P 1'
#
loop_
_entity.id
_entity.type
_entity.pdbx_description
1 polymer ?
#
loop_
_entity_poly.entity_id
_entity_poly.type
_entity_poly.pdbx_seq_one_letter_code
_entity_poly.pdbx_strand_id
1 'polypeptide(L)'
;TLQRKMDLFCSNGRVFREGTELFTELSWLQVMVGQGLVPRGHHPLADLMSDADLAEFLDDVEGVIRKCVNVMPSQADFIQANCAAPRA
;
A
#
# COMPACT_ATOMS: atom_id res chain seq x y z
N THR A 1 -8.47 20.37 0.39
CA THR A 1 -7.17 20.92 -0.08
C THR A 1 -6.05 20.00 0.38
N LEU A 2 -4.87 20.06 -0.24
CA LEU A 2 -3.72 19.19 0.11
C LEU A 2 -3.32 19.32 1.58
N GLN A 3 -3.18 20.55 2.09
CA GLN A 3 -2.80 20.81 3.49
C GLN A 3 -3.71 20.05 4.47
N ARG A 4 -5.03 20.13 4.29
CA ARG A 4 -6.00 19.41 5.13
C ARG A 4 -5.78 17.90 5.11
N LYS A 5 -5.47 17.30 3.96
CA LYS A 5 -5.20 15.84 3.86
C LYS A 5 -3.92 15.47 4.60
N MET A 6 -2.86 16.27 4.45
CA MET A 6 -1.60 16.07 5.16
C MET A 6 -1.77 16.23 6.68
N ASP A 7 -2.48 17.27 7.13
CA ASP A 7 -2.74 17.50 8.56
C ASP A 7 -3.54 16.34 9.19
N LEU A 8 -4.53 15.83 8.45
CA LEU A 8 -5.36 14.72 8.88
C LEU A 8 -4.55 13.42 8.97
N PHE A 9 -3.69 13.15 7.98
CA PHE A 9 -2.78 12.02 8.06
C PHE A 9 -1.80 12.16 9.22
N CYS A 10 -1.14 13.32 9.36
CA CYS A 10 -0.21 13.60 10.46
C CYS A 10 -0.85 13.50 11.84
N SER A 11 -2.18 13.65 11.95
CA SER A 11 -2.88 13.51 13.23
C SER A 11 -2.79 12.07 13.75
N ASN A 12 -3.40 11.10 13.06
CA ASN A 12 -3.53 9.70 13.50
C ASN A 12 -3.51 8.68 12.31
N GLY A 13 -2.83 9.00 11.21
CA GLY A 13 -2.69 8.10 10.05
C GLY A 13 -3.95 7.98 9.20
N ARG A 14 -4.90 8.93 9.31
CA ARG A 14 -6.18 8.87 8.61
C ARG A 14 -6.07 9.40 7.19
N VAL A 15 -6.64 8.65 6.24
CA VAL A 15 -6.78 9.04 4.84
C VAL A 15 -8.24 8.89 4.44
N PHE A 16 -8.78 9.88 3.72
CA PHE A 16 -10.14 9.82 3.19
C PHE A 16 -10.15 10.23 1.72
N ARG A 17 -10.91 9.48 0.94
CA ARG A 17 -11.27 9.85 -0.43
C ARG A 17 -12.50 10.76 -0.42
N GLU A 18 -12.41 11.89 -1.12
CA GLU A 18 -13.52 12.84 -1.24
C GLU A 18 -14.13 12.74 -2.65
N GLY A 19 -15.44 12.43 -2.73
CA GLY A 19 -16.18 12.41 -4.00
C GLY A 19 -15.59 11.47 -5.06
N THR A 20 -15.33 11.99 -6.26
CA THR A 20 -14.85 11.23 -7.43
C THR A 20 -13.33 11.34 -7.64
N GLU A 21 -12.57 11.54 -6.57
CA GLU A 21 -11.10 11.64 -6.63
C GLU A 21 -10.45 10.45 -7.39
N LEU A 22 -9.45 10.75 -8.22
CA LEU A 22 -8.69 9.74 -8.98
C LEU A 22 -7.82 8.88 -8.05
N PHE A 23 -7.13 9.51 -7.09
CA PHE A 23 -6.29 8.80 -6.13
C PHE A 23 -7.14 8.13 -5.05
N THR A 24 -6.86 6.86 -4.81
CA THR A 24 -7.49 6.11 -3.72
C THR A 24 -6.79 6.42 -2.39
N GLU A 25 -7.39 5.94 -1.30
CA GLU A 25 -6.80 6.07 0.03
C GLU A 25 -5.42 5.39 0.12
N LEU A 26 -5.27 4.24 -0.54
CA LEU A 26 -3.98 3.53 -0.63
C LEU A 26 -2.91 4.35 -1.36
N SER A 27 -3.27 5.02 -2.46
CA SER A 27 -2.33 5.89 -3.18
C SER A 27 -1.82 7.04 -2.30
N TRP A 28 -2.72 7.68 -1.55
CA TRP A 28 -2.35 8.74 -0.63
C TRP A 28 -1.47 8.23 0.51
N LEU A 29 -1.81 7.08 1.11
CA LEU A 29 -0.99 6.45 2.15
C LEU A 29 0.43 6.19 1.66
N GLN A 30 0.58 5.57 0.48
CA GLN A 30 1.89 5.25 -0.11
C GLN A 30 2.71 6.51 -0.40
N VAL A 31 2.09 7.57 -0.94
CA VAL A 31 2.79 8.84 -1.21
C VAL A 31 3.20 9.52 0.08
N MET A 32 2.30 9.62 1.07
CA MET A 32 2.60 10.29 2.34
C MET A 32 3.74 9.59 3.07
N VAL A 33 3.66 8.27 3.26
CA VAL A 33 4.72 7.48 3.91
C VAL A 33 6.00 7.49 3.08
N GLY A 34 5.91 7.28 1.76
CA GLY A 34 7.06 7.25 0.86
C GLY A 34 7.81 8.58 0.75
N GLN A 35 7.13 9.70 1.01
CA GLN A 35 7.73 11.04 1.09
C GLN A 35 8.20 11.41 2.50
N GLY A 36 8.17 10.48 3.46
CA GLY A 36 8.68 10.67 4.82
C GLY A 36 7.70 11.32 5.79
N LEU A 37 6.41 11.41 5.43
CA LEU A 37 5.38 11.88 6.35
C LEU A 37 5.05 10.76 7.34
N VAL A 38 5.19 11.03 8.64
CA VAL A 38 4.93 10.07 9.71
C VAL A 38 3.78 10.58 10.57
N PRO A 39 2.71 9.78 10.77
CA PRO A 39 1.61 10.19 11.63
C PRO A 39 2.06 10.21 13.10
N ARG A 40 1.50 11.13 13.89
CA ARG A 40 1.81 11.23 15.33
C ARG A 40 1.19 10.12 16.18
N GLY A 41 0.25 9.37 15.60
CA GLY A 41 -0.41 8.23 16.23
C GLY A 41 -1.14 7.39 15.19
N HIS A 42 -1.87 6.39 15.68
CA HIS A 42 -2.61 5.42 14.86
C HIS A 42 -4.02 5.21 15.41
N HIS A 43 -4.79 4.31 14.79
CA HIS A 43 -6.13 3.99 15.26
C HIS A 43 -6.06 3.08 16.51
N PRO A 44 -6.74 3.40 17.63
CA PRO A 44 -6.62 2.64 18.89
C PRO A 44 -7.01 1.16 18.81
N LEU A 45 -7.79 0.76 17.80
CA LEU A 45 -8.09 -0.66 17.56
C LEU A 45 -6.83 -1.49 17.27
N ALA A 46 -5.75 -0.88 16.77
CA ALA A 46 -4.49 -1.59 16.58
C ALA A 46 -3.87 -2.02 17.92
N ASP A 47 -4.15 -1.30 19.02
CA ASP A 47 -3.63 -1.60 20.36
C ASP A 47 -4.33 -2.79 21.03
N LEU A 48 -5.39 -3.32 20.42
CA LEU A 48 -6.10 -4.51 20.93
C LEU A 48 -5.38 -5.82 20.57
N MET A 49 -4.46 -5.78 19.62
CA MET A 49 -3.69 -6.93 19.16
C MET A 49 -2.42 -7.04 19.98
N SER A 50 -2.03 -8.26 20.38
CA SER A 50 -0.73 -8.45 21.03
C SER A 50 0.40 -8.26 20.01
N ASP A 51 1.60 -7.90 20.48
CA ASP A 51 2.77 -7.76 19.61
C ASP A 51 3.08 -9.06 18.83
N ALA A 52 2.81 -10.22 19.45
CA ALA A 52 3.01 -11.52 18.82
C ALA A 52 2.00 -11.75 17.69
N ASP A 53 0.71 -11.49 17.94
CA ASP A 53 -0.33 -11.64 16.92
C ASP A 53 -0.13 -10.64 15.77
N LEU A 54 0.36 -9.42 16.08
CA LEU A 54 0.67 -8.41 15.08
C LEU A 54 1.86 -8.82 14.20
N ALA A 55 2.92 -9.36 14.80
CA ALA A 55 4.06 -9.86 14.05
C ALA A 55 3.65 -11.03 13.14
N GLU A 56 2.90 -12.00 13.66
CA GLU A 56 2.39 -13.13 12.88
C GLU A 56 1.50 -12.66 11.72
N PHE A 57 0.59 -11.71 11.98
CA PHE A 57 -0.26 -11.13 10.94
C PHE A 57 0.56 -10.48 9.81
N LEU A 58 1.60 -9.70 10.14
CA LEU A 58 2.44 -9.05 9.14
C LEU A 58 3.29 -10.07 8.35
N ASP A 59 3.82 -11.09 9.02
CA ASP A 59 4.58 -12.18 8.39
C ASP A 59 3.71 -12.98 7.41
N ASP A 60 2.46 -13.24 7.77
CA ASP A 60 1.50 -13.92 6.89
C ASP A 60 1.21 -13.09 5.62
N VAL A 61 1.00 -11.78 5.79
CA VAL A 61 0.80 -10.85 4.66
C VAL A 61 2.02 -10.87 3.73
N GLU A 62 3.23 -10.76 4.27
CA GLU A 62 4.46 -10.84 3.49
C GLU A 62 4.59 -12.21 2.78
N GLY A 63 4.28 -13.30 3.49
CA GLY A 63 4.31 -14.66 2.97
C GLY A 63 3.38 -14.87 1.78
N VAL A 64 2.16 -14.33 1.83
CA VAL A 64 1.21 -14.37 0.71
C VAL A 64 1.75 -13.59 -0.49
N ILE A 65 2.24 -12.36 -0.27
CA ILE A 65 2.82 -11.53 -1.34
C ILE A 65 3.98 -12.28 -2.01
N ARG A 66 4.88 -12.86 -1.21
CA ARG A 66 6.03 -13.62 -1.72
C ARG A 66 5.60 -14.83 -2.55
N LYS A 67 4.61 -15.60 -2.09
CA LYS A 67 4.06 -16.74 -2.85
C LYS A 67 3.48 -16.30 -4.19
N CYS A 68 2.73 -15.19 -4.21
CA CYS A 68 2.17 -14.63 -5.44
C CYS A 68 3.27 -14.19 -6.41
N VAL A 69 4.29 -13.47 -5.95
CA VAL A 69 5.40 -13.01 -6.79
C VAL A 69 6.22 -14.19 -7.35
N ASN A 70 6.45 -15.23 -6.55
CA ASN A 70 7.24 -16.40 -6.95
C ASN A 70 6.64 -17.19 -8.14
N VAL A 71 5.32 -17.10 -8.36
CA VAL A 71 4.65 -17.80 -9.47
C VAL A 71 4.44 -16.90 -10.69
N MET A 72 4.78 -15.61 -10.61
CA MET A 72 4.64 -14.70 -11.74
C MET A 72 5.80 -14.91 -12.72
N PRO A 73 5.52 -14.93 -14.04
CA PRO A 73 6.59 -14.85 -15.04
C PRO A 73 7.30 -13.50 -14.94
N SER A 74 8.52 -13.43 -15.47
CA SER A 74 9.15 -12.13 -15.69
C SER A 74 8.30 -11.29 -16.66
N GLN A 75 8.42 -9.97 -16.59
CA GLN A 75 7.73 -9.08 -17.52
C GLN A 75 8.04 -9.43 -18.99
N ALA A 76 9.30 -9.78 -19.29
CA ALA A 76 9.73 -10.15 -20.63
C ALA A 76 9.06 -11.45 -21.11
N ASP A 77 9.01 -12.49 -20.27
CA ASP A 77 8.37 -13.76 -20.62
C ASP A 77 6.87 -13.60 -20.84
N PHE A 78 6.22 -12.78 -20.00
CA PHE A 78 4.80 -12.47 -20.16
C PHE A 78 4.51 -11.77 -21.48
N ILE A 79 5.30 -10.75 -21.84
CA ILE A 79 5.14 -10.02 -23.11
C ILE A 79 5.34 -10.98 -24.28
N GLN A 80 6.40 -11.78 -24.26
CA GLN A 80 6.71 -12.72 -25.33
C GLN A 80 5.57 -13.73 -25.57
N ALA A 81 4.94 -14.20 -24.51
CA ALA A 81 3.86 -15.18 -24.60
C ALA A 81 2.49 -14.58 -24.98
N ASN A 82 2.22 -13.31 -24.68
CA ASN A 82 0.85 -12.76 -24.76
C ASN A 82 0.69 -11.57 -25.72
N CYS A 83 1.70 -10.72 -25.87
CA CYS A 83 1.55 -9.43 -26.55
C CYS A 83 2.84 -8.94 -27.22
N ALA A 84 3.65 -9.86 -27.74
CA ALA A 84 4.87 -9.51 -28.46
C ALA A 84 4.55 -8.61 -29.65
N ALA A 85 5.14 -7.41 -29.66
CA ALA A 85 5.01 -6.50 -30.79
C ALA A 85 5.78 -7.06 -32.00
N PRO A 86 5.29 -6.85 -33.24
CA PRO A 86 6.06 -7.17 -34.44
C PRO A 86 7.40 -6.46 -34.42
N ARG A 87 8.45 -7.13 -34.91
CA ARG A 87 9.72 -6.44 -35.16
C ARG A 87 9.54 -5.45 -36.32
N ALA A 88 10.07 -4.25 -36.15
CA ALA A 88 10.15 -3.22 -37.18
C ALA A 88 11.07 -3.66 -38.33
#